data_AF-A0A5C8BH11-F1
#
_entry.id   AF-A0A5C8BH11-F1
#
_cell.length_a   1.000
_cell.length_b   1.000
_cell.length_c   1.000
_cell.angle_alpha   90.00
_cell.angle_beta   90.00
_cell.angle_gamma   90.00
#
_symmetry.space_group_name_H-M   'P 1'
#
loop_
_entity.id
_entity.type
_entity.pdbx_description
1 polymer ?
#
loop_
_entity_poly.entity_id
_entity_poly.type
_entity_poly.pdbx_seq_one_letter_code
_entity_poly.pdbx_strand_id
1 'polypeptide(L)' 'MVDKIPDGRVDYLEIVSSNNLQHTKDIKQELIIAAAIYIGTTRLIDNYILSEKNC' A
#
# COMPACT_ATOMS: atom_id res chain seq x y z
N MET A 1 11.79 7.09 -9.65
CA MET A 1 11.94 8.19 -8.67
C MET A 1 10.57 8.36 -8.04
N VAL A 2 10.43 8.23 -6.72
CA VAL A 2 9.16 8.55 -6.06
C VAL A 2 9.23 10.03 -5.72
N ASP A 3 8.44 10.83 -6.44
CA ASP A 3 8.34 12.25 -6.13
C ASP A 3 7.60 12.42 -4.81
N LYS A 4 8.13 13.30 -3.96
CA LYS A 4 7.46 13.66 -2.72
C LYS A 4 6.19 14.41 -3.09
N ILE A 5 5.07 14.02 -2.51
CA ILE A 5 3.84 14.81 -2.55
C ILE A 5 3.99 15.91 -1.48
N PRO A 6 4.17 17.19 -1.86
CA PRO A 6 4.24 18.27 -0.90
C PRO A 6 2.93 18.31 -0.11
N ASP A 7 3.02 18.51 1.21
CA ASP A 7 1.87 18.57 2.13
C ASP A 7 1.04 17.28 2.27
N GLY A 8 1.52 16.17 1.69
CA GLY A 8 0.93 14.86 1.91
C GLY A 8 1.30 14.29 3.29
N ARG A 9 0.30 13.88 4.07
CA ARG A 9 0.52 13.17 5.35
C ARG A 9 0.08 11.72 5.21
N VAL A 10 1.06 10.80 5.26
CA VAL A 10 0.79 9.36 5.25
C VAL A 10 0.02 8.96 6.51
N ASP A 11 -1.11 8.29 6.33
CA ASP A 11 -1.89 7.64 7.39
C ASP A 11 -1.32 6.24 7.64
N TYR A 12 -1.26 5.43 6.57
CA TYR A 12 -0.51 4.18 6.56
C TYR A 12 0.08 3.90 5.19
N LEU A 13 1.16 3.13 5.19
CA LEU A 13 1.73 2.47 4.02
C LEU A 13 2.23 1.10 4.46
N GLU A 14 1.52 0.05 4.07
CA GLU A 14 1.77 -1.30 4.56
C GLU A 14 1.75 -2.32 3.42
N ILE A 15 2.47 -3.43 3.61
CA ILE A 15 2.38 -4.60 2.74
C ILE A 15 1.81 -5.75 3.58
N VAL A 16 0.69 -6.31 3.13
CA VAL A 16 -0.08 -7.34 3.85
C VAL A 16 -0.46 -8.49 2.93
N SER A 17 -0.79 -9.65 3.50
CA SER A 17 -1.34 -10.78 2.74
C SER A 17 -2.69 -10.39 2.13
N SER A 18 -2.92 -10.74 0.85
CA SER A 18 -4.22 -10.48 0.22
C SER A 18 -5.35 -11.33 0.80
N ASN A 19 -5.02 -12.43 1.51
CA ASN A 19 -6.01 -13.35 2.08
C ASN A 19 -6.69 -12.81 3.34
N ASN A 20 -5.97 -12.07 4.19
CA ASN A 20 -6.45 -11.68 5.51
C ASN A 20 -6.01 -10.29 5.99
N LEU A 21 -5.29 -9.53 5.14
CA LEU A 21 -4.76 -8.20 5.47
C LEU A 21 -3.85 -8.16 6.70
N GLN A 22 -3.23 -9.29 7.05
CA GLN A 22 -2.23 -9.37 8.11
C GLN A 22 -0.82 -9.29 7.52
N HIS A 23 0.13 -8.80 8.32
CA HIS A 23 1.54 -8.88 7.97
C HIS A 23 1.97 -10.35 7.83
N THR A 24 2.73 -10.62 6.77
CA THR A 24 3.24 -11.94 6.45
C THR A 24 4.71 -11.85 6.07
N LYS A 25 5.46 -12.92 6.29
CA LYS A 25 6.84 -13.07 5.82
C LYS A 25 6.92 -13.88 4.51
N ASP A 26 5.83 -14.54 4.13
CA ASP A 26 5.78 -15.32 2.89
C ASP A 26 5.40 -14.41 1.73
N ILE A 27 6.38 -14.13 0.87
CA ILE A 27 6.27 -13.27 -0.31
C ILE A 27 5.90 -14.02 -1.59
N LYS A 28 5.74 -15.35 -1.54
CA LYS A 28 5.31 -16.15 -2.71
C LYS A 28 3.81 -16.11 -2.94
N GLN A 29 3.05 -15.70 -1.93
CA GLN A 29 1.62 -15.46 -2.06
C GLN A 29 1.34 -14.10 -2.70
N GLU A 30 0.09 -13.88 -3.08
CA GLU A 30 -0.38 -12.55 -3.47
C GLU A 30 -0.39 -11.61 -2.24
N LEU A 31 0.17 -10.41 -2.44
CA LEU A 31 0.29 -9.37 -1.43
C LEU A 31 -0.48 -8.13 -1.85
N ILE A 32 -0.84 -7.29 -0.89
CA ILE A 32 -1.43 -5.98 -1.14
C ILE A 32 -0.49 -4.92 -0.56
N ILE A 33 -0.07 -3.97 -1.40
CA ILE A 33 0.44 -2.69 -0.93
C ILE A 33 -0.78 -1.82 -0.63
N ALA A 34 -1.02 -1.53 0.64
CA ALA A 34 -2.11 -0.67 1.07
C ALA A 34 -1.58 0.70 1.48
N ALA A 35 -2.14 1.77 0.93
CA ALA A 35 -1.73 3.13 1.23
C ALA A 35 -2.93 4.03 1.50
N ALA A 36 -2.83 4.84 2.54
CA ALA A 36 -3.74 5.96 2.78
C ALA A 36 -2.93 7.23 3.04
N ILE A 37 -3.29 8.31 2.35
CA ILE A 37 -2.60 9.60 2.43
C ILE A 37 -3.65 10.71 2.56
N TYR A 38 -3.40 11.63 3.48
CA TYR A 38 -4.13 12.89 3.56
C TYR A 38 -3.50 13.94 2.65
N ILE A 39 -4.31 14.57 1.81
CA ILE A 39 -3.98 15.81 1.07
C ILE A 39 -4.92 16.90 1.58
N GLY A 40 -4.38 17.83 2.37
CA GLY A 40 -5.19 18.76 3.17
C GLY A 40 -6.09 17.99 4.14
N THR A 41 -7.41 18.17 4.03
CA THR A 41 -8.41 17.44 4.83
C THR A 41 -8.91 16.15 4.18
N THR A 42 -8.59 15.94 2.89
CA THR A 42 -9.11 14.81 2.12
C THR A 42 -8.23 13.58 2.33
N ARG A 43 -8.84 12.45 2.68
CA ARG A 43 -8.17 11.16 2.82
C ARG A 43 -8.32 10.34 1.55
N LEU A 44 -7.22 10.12 0.83
CA LEU A 44 -7.16 9.25 -0.34
C LEU A 44 -6.67 7.87 0.10
N ILE A 45 -7.29 6.82 -0.43
CA ILE A 45 -6.90 5.43 -0.21
C ILE A 45 -6.61 4.83 -1.58
N ASP A 46 -5.50 4.13 -1.69
CA ASP A 46 -5.20 3.31 -2.85
C ASP A 46 -4.50 2.02 -2.42
N ASN A 47 -4.81 0.94 -3.12
CA ASN A 47 -4.25 -0.38 -2.86
C ASN A 47 -3.78 -0.98 -4.18
N TYR A 48 -2.63 -1.65 -4.17
CA TYR A 48 -2.08 -2.34 -5.33
C TYR A 48 -1.83 -3.82 -5.02
N ILE A 49 -2.30 -4.72 -5.89
CA ILE A 49 -2.11 -6.16 -5.75
C ILE A 49 -0.77 -6.57 -6.38
N LEU A 50 0.15 -7.06 -5.54
CA LEU A 50 1.40 -7.69 -5.96
C LEU A 50 1.18 -9.19 -6.16
N SER A 51 1.51 -9.69 -7.35
CA SER A 51 1.49 -11.13 -7.65
C SER A 51 2.68 -11.49 -8.55
N GLU A 52 3.12 -12.75 -8.55
CA GLU A 52 4.26 -13.22 -9.37
C GLU A 52 4.09 -12.95 -10.87
N LYS A 53 2.85 -12.82 -11.35
CA LYS A 53 2.55 -12.50 -12.77
C LYS A 53 2.86 -11.05 -13.12
N ASN A 54 3.02 -10.18 -12.12
CA ASN A 54 3.17 -8.74 -12.26
C ASN A 54 4.62 -8.28 -12.02
N CYS A 55 5.58 -9.20 -11.89
CA CYS A 55 7.00 -8.93 -11.68
C CYS A 55 7.87 -9.48 -12.82
#